data_AF-A0A7J8QBJ4-F1
#
_entry.id   AF-A0A7J8QBJ4-F1
#
_cell.length_a   1.000
_cell.length_b   1.000
_cell.length_c   1.000
_cell.angle_alpha   90.00
_cell.angle_beta   90.00
_cell.angle_gamma   90.00
#
_symmetry.space_group_name_H-M   'P 1'
#
loop_
_entity.id
_entity.type
_entity.pdbx_description
1 polymer ?
#
loop_
_entity_poly.entity_id
_entity_poly.type
_entity_poly.pdbx_seq_one_letter_code
_entity_poly.pdbx_strand_id
1 'polypeptide(L)'
;MVTGGSIANVMYNLRTKTDKSGRMKKGLVDYDIAILSEPCMLLGVSVGVVCNHVFPEWLITILFAVFLVWSTFKTCSNGVGYWKTETAKHNESRNGCEKVGNGVTKNGEIENLREPLMGVEGKENSGFPWKKLMVLVMVWFSFFIIYLIRGNSYGQGIMPMKPCGVGYWTLSLFQVPLAIGFTSWILFSKQPIACLGPNKQGVNKLIFPLMALMAGALGGVFGIGGGMLISPLLLQVGVTPEVTAATCSLMVFFSSTMSAFQYLLFGMEQTGAALVFSFICFVASVLGLVVVQKAIKEFGRASLIVFSIGIVMALSAVLMTSFGVLDVWQDYISGSYMGFKMPC
;
A
#
# COMPACT_ATOMS: atom_id res chain seq x y z
N MET A 1 -1.76 -10.34 10.89
CA MET A 1 -2.58 -10.53 9.68
C MET A 1 -2.00 -9.82 8.45
N VAL A 2 -2.05 -8.49 8.38
CA VAL A 2 -1.61 -7.72 7.20
C VAL A 2 -0.15 -8.02 6.82
N THR A 3 0.74 -8.13 7.81
CA THR A 3 2.16 -8.49 7.61
C THR A 3 2.33 -9.84 6.92
N GLY A 4 1.55 -10.87 7.29
CA GLY A 4 1.61 -12.17 6.63
C GLY A 4 1.16 -12.08 5.17
N GLY A 5 0.07 -11.36 4.90
CA GLY A 5 -0.41 -11.14 3.53
C GLY A 5 0.56 -10.35 2.65
N SER A 6 1.25 -9.35 3.21
CA SER A 6 2.22 -8.52 2.49
C SER A 6 3.53 -9.27 2.19
N ILE A 7 4.02 -10.12 3.11
CA ILE A 7 5.15 -11.02 2.84
C ILE A 7 4.84 -11.93 1.65
N ALA A 8 3.65 -12.55 1.63
CA ALA A 8 3.21 -13.37 0.50
C ALA A 8 3.21 -12.59 -0.82
N ASN A 9 2.69 -11.37 -0.81
CA ASN A 9 2.64 -10.51 -2.00
C ASN A 9 4.03 -10.12 -2.50
N VAL A 10 4.92 -9.68 -1.62
CA VAL A 10 6.30 -9.33 -1.97
C VAL A 10 7.04 -10.56 -2.49
N MET A 11 6.92 -11.70 -1.82
CA MET A 11 7.53 -12.96 -2.23
C MET A 11 7.04 -13.44 -3.61
N TYR A 12 5.74 -13.33 -3.88
CA TYR A 12 5.16 -13.63 -5.18
C TYR A 12 5.71 -12.69 -6.26
N ASN A 13 5.70 -11.38 -6.02
CA ASN A 13 6.21 -10.36 -6.95
C ASN A 13 7.71 -10.52 -7.25
N LEU A 14 8.51 -10.95 -6.26
CA LEU A 14 9.92 -11.26 -6.45
C LEU A 14 10.12 -12.54 -7.26
N ARG A 15 9.27 -13.56 -7.07
CA ARG A 15 9.34 -14.84 -7.80
C ARG A 15 8.88 -14.71 -9.25
N THR A 16 7.80 -13.99 -9.54
CA THR A 16 7.31 -13.78 -10.91
C THR A 16 8.26 -12.94 -11.78
N LYS A 17 9.12 -12.13 -11.14
CA LYS A 17 10.23 -11.42 -11.79
C LYS A 17 11.33 -12.36 -12.28
N THR A 18 11.44 -13.54 -11.69
CA THR A 18 12.45 -14.57 -11.96
C THR A 18 11.80 -15.77 -12.65
N ASP A 19 11.47 -15.66 -13.95
CA ASP A 19 10.88 -16.78 -14.71
C ASP A 19 11.91 -17.48 -15.63
N LYS A 20 11.63 -18.76 -15.93
CA LYS A 20 12.45 -19.91 -16.38
C LYS A 20 13.50 -19.73 -17.50
N SER A 21 13.64 -18.55 -18.10
CA SER A 21 14.63 -18.25 -19.15
C SER A 21 15.87 -17.50 -18.63
N GLY A 22 15.96 -17.18 -17.32
CA GLY A 22 17.04 -16.36 -16.77
C GLY A 22 17.00 -14.89 -17.22
N ARG A 23 15.95 -14.46 -17.95
CA ARG A 23 15.75 -13.08 -18.38
C ARG A 23 14.86 -12.35 -17.38
N MET A 24 15.41 -11.29 -16.77
CA MET A 24 14.68 -10.36 -15.93
C MET A 24 13.58 -9.65 -16.75
N LYS A 25 12.31 -9.85 -16.37
CA LYS A 25 11.23 -8.97 -16.83
C LYS A 25 11.39 -7.59 -16.18
N LYS A 26 11.01 -6.53 -16.92
CA LYS A 26 10.98 -5.13 -16.45
C LYS A 26 10.33 -5.09 -15.06
N GLY A 27 11.04 -4.52 -14.09
CA GLY A 27 10.60 -4.50 -12.71
C GLY A 27 9.27 -3.76 -12.58
N LEU A 28 8.24 -4.43 -12.08
CA LEU A 28 6.93 -3.82 -11.84
C LEU A 28 6.93 -2.91 -10.61
N VAL A 29 7.91 -3.03 -9.72
CA VAL A 29 8.02 -2.17 -8.54
C VAL A 29 8.74 -0.88 -8.90
N ASP A 30 8.05 0.25 -8.72
CA ASP A 30 8.65 1.58 -8.78
C ASP A 30 9.28 1.93 -7.43
N TYR A 31 10.54 1.55 -7.28
CA TYR A 31 11.31 1.81 -6.07
C TYR A 31 11.53 3.31 -5.81
N ASP A 32 11.40 4.18 -6.81
CA ASP A 32 11.63 5.61 -6.63
C ASP A 32 10.45 6.24 -5.89
N ILE A 33 9.22 5.82 -6.24
CA ILE A 33 8.01 6.19 -5.49
C ILE A 33 8.05 5.61 -4.08
N ALA A 34 8.46 4.34 -3.93
CA ALA A 34 8.53 3.68 -2.62
C ALA A 34 9.52 4.39 -1.68
N ILE A 35 10.76 4.64 -2.13
CA ILE A 35 11.78 5.29 -1.31
C ILE A 35 11.35 6.70 -0.90
N LEU A 36 10.73 7.47 -1.81
CA LEU A 36 10.26 8.82 -1.51
C LEU A 36 9.11 8.84 -0.50
N SER A 37 8.22 7.85 -0.57
CA SER A 37 6.99 7.81 0.23
C SER A 37 7.21 7.16 1.60
N GLU A 38 8.20 6.28 1.73
CA GLU A 38 8.37 5.44 2.91
C GLU A 38 8.66 6.20 4.22
N PRO A 39 9.57 7.19 4.30
CA PRO A 39 9.82 7.91 5.54
C PRO A 39 8.57 8.60 6.10
N CYS A 40 7.80 9.25 5.22
CA CYS A 40 6.54 9.91 5.60
C CYS A 40 5.44 8.90 5.94
N MET A 41 5.38 7.77 5.23
CA MET A 41 4.44 6.70 5.55
C MET A 41 4.73 6.08 6.94
N LEU A 42 5.99 5.80 7.27
CA LEU A 42 6.39 5.25 8.58
C LEU A 42 6.15 6.25 9.72
N LEU A 43 6.40 7.54 9.48
CA LEU A 43 6.02 8.60 10.41
C LEU A 43 4.51 8.64 10.62
N GLY A 44 3.73 8.59 9.54
CA GLY A 44 2.27 8.53 9.61
C GLY A 44 1.81 7.32 10.42
N VAL A 45 2.36 6.14 10.16
CA VAL A 45 2.05 4.91 10.92
C VAL A 45 2.26 5.11 12.41
N SER A 46 3.38 5.73 12.82
CA SER A 46 3.65 6.06 14.23
C SER A 46 2.50 6.82 14.88
N VAL A 47 2.12 7.92 14.24
CA VAL A 47 1.05 8.81 14.71
C VAL A 47 -0.26 8.03 14.75
N GLY A 48 -0.53 7.24 13.72
CA GLY A 48 -1.75 6.46 13.60
C GLY A 48 -1.91 5.41 14.70
N VAL A 49 -0.85 4.67 15.03
CA VAL A 49 -0.90 3.67 16.11
C VAL A 49 -1.08 4.33 17.47
N VAL A 50 -0.42 5.47 17.72
CA VAL A 50 -0.66 6.25 18.95
C VAL A 50 -2.10 6.73 19.02
N CYS A 51 -2.66 7.24 17.91
CA CYS A 51 -4.07 7.61 17.83
C CYS A 51 -5.02 6.42 18.06
N ASN A 52 -4.69 5.23 17.53
CA ASN A 52 -5.48 4.01 17.80
C ASN A 52 -5.56 3.70 19.30
N HIS A 53 -4.47 3.90 20.03
CA HIS A 53 -4.44 3.64 21.47
C HIS A 53 -5.23 4.69 22.28
N VAL A 54 -5.19 5.95 21.86
CA VAL A 54 -5.84 7.08 22.56
C VAL A 54 -7.34 7.18 22.24
N PHE A 55 -7.73 6.87 21.01
CA PHE A 55 -9.10 7.02 20.55
C PHE A 55 -10.01 5.92 21.11
N PRO A 56 -11.25 6.27 21.50
CA PRO A 56 -12.22 5.27 21.91
C PRO A 56 -12.67 4.42 20.72
N GLU A 57 -13.12 3.20 21.02
CA GLU A 57 -13.42 2.18 20.00
C GLU A 57 -14.58 2.60 19.08
N TRP A 58 -15.59 3.30 19.62
CA TRP A 58 -16.68 3.87 18.83
C TRP A 58 -16.20 4.91 17.80
N LEU A 59 -15.15 5.68 18.13
CA LEU A 59 -14.61 6.69 17.21
C LEU A 59 -13.83 6.01 16.08
N ILE A 60 -13.03 5.00 16.41
CA ILE A 60 -12.25 4.23 15.42
C ILE A 60 -13.17 3.49 14.47
N THR A 61 -14.24 2.86 14.99
CA THR A 61 -15.22 2.14 14.18
C THR A 61 -15.98 3.07 13.23
N ILE A 62 -16.44 4.25 13.69
CA ILE A 62 -17.06 5.26 12.81
C ILE A 62 -16.08 5.76 11.75
N LEU A 63 -14.85 6.13 12.14
CA LEU A 63 -13.83 6.59 11.20
C LEU A 63 -13.51 5.53 10.14
N PHE A 64 -13.41 4.26 10.56
CA PHE A 64 -13.13 3.15 9.66
C PHE A 64 -14.30 2.86 8.72
N ALA A 65 -15.54 2.90 9.22
CA ALA A 65 -16.74 2.72 8.40
C ALA A 65 -16.85 3.81 7.32
N VAL A 66 -16.71 5.08 7.71
CA VAL A 66 -16.71 6.22 6.77
C VAL A 66 -15.59 6.05 5.74
N PHE A 67 -14.41 5.65 6.18
CA PHE A 67 -13.27 5.40 5.30
C PHE A 67 -13.55 4.28 4.29
N LEU A 68 -14.09 3.13 4.73
CA LEU A 68 -14.41 2.02 3.85
C LEU A 68 -15.51 2.36 2.84
N VAL A 69 -16.55 3.09 3.24
CA VAL A 69 -17.61 3.55 2.33
C VAL A 69 -17.04 4.50 1.27
N TRP A 70 -16.25 5.49 1.69
CA TRP A 70 -15.61 6.43 0.76
C TRP A 70 -14.64 5.74 -0.20
N SER A 71 -13.80 4.83 0.32
CA SER A 71 -12.85 4.05 -0.49
C SER A 71 -13.57 3.12 -1.48
N THR A 72 -14.65 2.47 -1.05
CA THR A 72 -15.49 1.60 -1.90
C THR A 72 -16.12 2.40 -3.02
N PHE A 73 -16.75 3.53 -2.71
CA PHE A 73 -17.35 4.40 -3.71
C PHE A 73 -16.31 4.87 -4.74
N LYS A 74 -15.15 5.34 -4.27
CA LYS A 74 -14.06 5.81 -5.14
C LYS A 74 -13.50 4.68 -6.01
N THR A 75 -13.35 3.49 -5.45
CA THR A 75 -12.83 2.32 -6.18
C THR A 75 -13.82 1.81 -7.22
N CYS A 76 -15.10 1.71 -6.89
CA CYS A 76 -16.14 1.32 -7.85
C CYS A 76 -16.27 2.36 -8.97
N SER A 77 -16.23 3.65 -8.66
CA SER A 77 -16.27 4.72 -9.65
C SER A 77 -15.08 4.64 -10.62
N ASN A 78 -13.86 4.49 -10.09
CA ASN A 78 -12.66 4.29 -10.91
C ASN A 78 -12.74 2.99 -11.72
N GLY A 79 -13.27 1.90 -11.14
CA GLY A 79 -13.46 0.61 -11.80
C GLY A 79 -14.38 0.71 -13.02
N VAL A 80 -15.49 1.44 -12.90
CA VAL A 80 -16.38 1.74 -14.04
C VAL A 80 -15.65 2.57 -15.11
N GLY A 81 -14.80 3.53 -14.70
CA GLY A 81 -13.95 4.28 -15.61
C GLY A 81 -13.00 3.39 -16.41
N TYR A 82 -12.24 2.54 -15.74
CA TYR A 82 -11.33 1.58 -16.38
C TYR A 82 -12.08 0.60 -17.30
N TRP A 83 -13.25 0.11 -16.87
CA TRP A 83 -14.10 -0.75 -17.69
C TRP A 83 -14.54 -0.07 -18.98
N LYS A 84 -14.95 1.20 -18.92
CA LYS A 84 -15.33 1.98 -20.12
C LYS A 84 -14.15 2.15 -21.07
N THR A 85 -12.98 2.51 -20.56
CA THR A 85 -11.77 2.66 -21.39
C THR A 85 -11.33 1.34 -22.02
N GLU A 86 -11.39 0.25 -21.27
CA GLU A 86 -11.05 -1.10 -21.74
C GLU A 86 -12.06 -1.60 -22.78
N THR A 87 -13.35 -1.33 -22.57
CA THR A 87 -14.41 -1.67 -23.53
C THR A 87 -14.29 -0.84 -24.82
N ALA A 88 -13.93 0.45 -24.72
CA ALA A 88 -13.70 1.31 -25.89
C ALA A 88 -12.52 0.79 -26.73
N LYS A 89 -11.38 0.46 -26.11
CA LYS A 89 -10.21 -0.13 -26.81
C LYS A 89 -10.52 -1.47 -27.45
N HIS A 90 -11.32 -2.32 -26.78
CA HIS A 90 -11.74 -3.60 -27.31
C HIS A 90 -12.72 -3.43 -28.49
N ASN A 91 -13.63 -2.46 -28.42
CA ASN A 91 -14.56 -2.13 -29.51
C ASN A 91 -13.83 -1.49 -30.71
N GLU A 92 -12.83 -0.63 -30.49
CA GLU A 92 -11.97 -0.11 -31.57
C GLU A 92 -11.14 -1.22 -32.23
N SER A 93 -10.58 -2.13 -31.43
CA SER A 93 -9.86 -3.31 -31.96
C SER A 93 -10.80 -4.24 -32.75
N ARG A 94 -12.05 -4.40 -32.31
CA ARG A 94 -13.07 -5.20 -33.01
C ARG A 94 -13.55 -4.52 -34.29
N ASN A 95 -13.81 -3.20 -34.26
CA ASN A 95 -14.20 -2.42 -35.43
C ASN A 95 -13.06 -2.29 -36.45
N GLY A 96 -11.80 -2.26 -36.00
CA GLY A 96 -10.62 -2.36 -36.87
C GLY A 96 -10.54 -3.71 -37.58
N CYS A 97 -10.85 -4.81 -36.89
CA CYS A 97 -10.93 -6.14 -37.48
C CYS A 97 -12.13 -6.31 -38.43
N GLU A 98 -13.30 -5.71 -38.11
CA GLU A 98 -14.47 -5.68 -39.01
C GLU A 98 -14.23 -4.87 -40.29
N LYS A 99 -13.43 -3.80 -40.24
CA LYS A 99 -13.03 -3.05 -41.45
C LYS A 99 -12.06 -3.83 -42.33
N VAL A 100 -11.25 -4.73 -41.75
CA VAL A 100 -10.36 -5.63 -42.50
C VAL A 100 -11.13 -6.81 -43.11
N GLY A 101 -12.27 -7.21 -42.52
CA GLY A 101 -13.10 -8.31 -43.01
C GLY A 101 -13.94 -8.00 -44.26
N ASN A 102 -14.16 -6.71 -44.59
CA ASN A 102 -15.06 -6.31 -45.69
C ASN A 102 -14.35 -5.71 -46.92
N GLY A 103 -13.02 -5.90 -47.03
CA GLY A 103 -12.23 -5.37 -48.14
C GLY A 103 -11.02 -6.25 -48.47
N VAL A 104 -11.25 -7.37 -49.15
CA VAL A 104 -10.15 -8.09 -49.82
C VAL A 104 -10.04 -7.58 -51.26
N THR A 105 -9.03 -6.76 -51.58
CA THR A 105 -8.11 -7.04 -52.70
C THR A 105 -6.85 -6.13 -52.68
N LYS A 106 -5.72 -6.77 -52.99
CA LYS A 106 -4.40 -6.28 -53.49
C LYS A 106 -3.28 -5.98 -52.48
N ASN A 107 -2.42 -7.00 -52.38
CA ASN A 107 -0.95 -7.01 -52.46
C ASN A 107 -0.16 -5.78 -51.95
N GLY A 108 0.66 -6.05 -50.94
CA GLY A 108 1.81 -5.24 -50.54
C GLY A 108 2.17 -5.51 -49.08
N GLU A 109 3.22 -6.32 -48.88
CA GLU A 109 4.10 -6.37 -47.69
C GLU A 109 3.49 -5.95 -46.34
N ILE A 110 3.09 -6.94 -45.51
CA ILE A 110 2.78 -6.72 -44.10
C ILE A 110 3.98 -7.22 -43.28
N GLU A 111 5.03 -6.40 -43.25
CA GLU A 111 5.93 -6.34 -42.10
C GLU A 111 5.31 -5.42 -41.03
N ASN A 112 5.55 -5.76 -39.76
CA ASN A 112 5.33 -4.91 -38.58
C ASN A 112 3.89 -4.62 -38.16
N LEU A 113 3.27 -5.57 -37.44
CA LEU A 113 2.26 -5.21 -36.43
C LEU A 113 2.29 -6.16 -35.22
N ARG A 114 3.41 -6.16 -34.49
CA ARG A 114 3.46 -6.73 -33.14
C ARG A 114 4.32 -5.88 -32.22
N GLU A 115 3.84 -4.69 -31.88
CA GLU A 115 4.38 -3.91 -30.77
C GLU A 115 3.39 -2.82 -30.33
N PRO A 116 2.77 -2.95 -29.15
CA PRO A 116 2.31 -1.79 -28.42
C PRO A 116 3.30 -1.50 -27.29
N LEU A 117 3.98 -0.36 -27.44
CA LEU A 117 4.51 0.49 -26.35
C LEU A 117 5.63 -0.12 -25.48
N MET A 118 6.78 -0.37 -26.08
CA MET A 118 8.06 -0.12 -25.40
C MET A 118 8.97 0.70 -26.30
N GLY A 119 8.87 2.01 -26.16
CA GLY A 119 9.72 2.96 -26.87
C GLY A 119 10.14 4.10 -25.96
N VAL A 120 11.06 3.82 -25.03
CA VAL A 120 12.23 4.66 -24.71
C VAL A 120 13.30 3.68 -24.21
N GLU A 121 14.26 3.39 -25.09
CA GLU A 121 15.52 2.75 -24.73
C GLU A 121 16.32 3.69 -23.83
N GLY A 122 16.17 3.52 -22.51
CA GLY A 122 17.16 3.96 -21.54
C GLY A 122 17.94 2.73 -21.08
N LYS A 123 19.28 2.76 -21.21
CA LYS A 123 20.19 1.81 -20.59
C LYS A 123 19.92 1.73 -19.08
N GLU A 124 19.04 0.83 -18.64
CA GLU A 124 18.82 0.56 -17.23
C GLU A 124 19.46 -0.79 -16.89
N ASN A 125 20.51 -0.74 -16.07
CA ASN A 125 21.27 -1.90 -15.62
C ASN A 125 20.33 -3.05 -15.22
N SER A 126 20.46 -4.19 -15.89
CA SER A 126 19.76 -5.45 -15.67
C SER A 126 20.14 -6.16 -14.36
N GLY A 127 20.49 -5.40 -13.32
CA GLY A 127 20.74 -5.87 -11.97
C GLY A 127 19.51 -5.68 -11.09
N PHE A 128 19.33 -6.59 -10.12
CA PHE A 128 18.37 -6.35 -9.04
C PHE A 128 18.71 -5.01 -8.36
N PRO A 129 17.73 -4.12 -8.10
CA PRO A 129 17.99 -2.78 -7.57
C PRO A 129 18.32 -2.84 -6.07
N TRP A 130 19.35 -3.61 -5.70
CA TRP A 130 19.83 -3.83 -4.33
C TRP A 130 20.13 -2.51 -3.65
N LYS A 131 20.69 -1.53 -4.37
CA LYS A 131 20.95 -0.19 -3.82
C LYS A 131 19.67 0.51 -3.37
N LYS A 132 18.59 0.43 -4.16
CA LYS A 132 17.30 1.05 -3.83
C LYS A 132 16.63 0.31 -2.67
N LEU A 133 16.62 -1.03 -2.69
CA LEU A 133 16.09 -1.84 -1.60
C LEU A 133 16.85 -1.63 -0.28
N MET A 134 18.18 -1.49 -0.34
CA MET A 134 19.01 -1.22 0.84
C MET A 134 18.67 0.12 1.50
N VAL A 135 18.40 1.16 0.70
CA VAL A 135 17.93 2.45 1.25
C VAL A 135 16.60 2.28 1.98
N LEU A 136 15.67 1.51 1.42
CA LEU A 136 14.37 1.23 2.00
C LEU A 136 14.50 0.53 3.37
N VAL A 137 15.26 -0.57 3.40
CA VAL A 137 15.55 -1.32 4.64
C VAL A 137 16.26 -0.45 5.67
N MET A 138 17.19 0.41 5.24
CA MET A 138 17.90 1.34 6.13
C MET A 138 16.97 2.38 6.76
N VAL A 139 16.05 2.97 5.98
CA VAL A 139 15.03 3.89 6.51
C VAL A 139 14.18 3.15 7.54
N TRP A 140 13.63 1.99 7.17
CA TRP A 140 12.81 1.18 8.07
C TRP A 140 13.54 0.82 9.37
N PHE A 141 14.79 0.36 9.27
CA PHE A 141 15.60 -0.01 10.43
C PHE A 141 15.93 1.18 11.33
N SER A 142 16.12 2.37 10.76
CA SER A 142 16.33 3.60 11.53
C SER A 142 15.11 3.95 12.38
N PHE A 143 13.91 3.85 11.81
CA PHE A 143 12.68 3.98 12.58
C PHE A 143 12.57 2.87 13.62
N PHE A 144 12.77 1.60 13.23
CA PHE A 144 12.70 0.43 14.10
C PHE A 144 13.58 0.55 15.36
N ILE A 145 14.84 1.00 15.21
CA ILE A 145 15.73 1.27 16.34
C ILE A 145 15.13 2.29 17.31
N ILE A 146 14.52 3.37 16.80
CA ILE A 146 13.88 4.38 17.68
C ILE A 146 12.78 3.74 18.53
N TYR A 147 11.96 2.84 17.97
CA TYR A 147 10.93 2.15 18.77
C TYR A 147 11.50 1.12 19.74
N LEU A 148 12.57 0.41 19.36
CA LEU A 148 13.30 -0.45 20.28
C LEU A 148 13.84 0.33 21.49
N ILE A 149 14.39 1.52 21.24
CA ILE A 149 14.88 2.41 22.30
C ILE A 149 13.71 2.95 23.14
N ARG A 150 12.58 3.29 22.51
CA ARG A 150 11.37 3.76 23.20
C ARG A 150 10.84 2.73 24.21
N GLY A 151 10.96 1.44 23.91
CA GLY A 151 10.57 0.36 24.80
C GLY A 151 9.05 0.17 24.94
N ASN A 152 8.66 -0.74 25.83
CA ASN A 152 7.26 -1.09 26.10
C ASN A 152 6.62 -0.15 27.15
N SER A 153 5.29 0.02 27.11
CA SER A 153 4.48 0.78 28.09
C SER A 153 4.71 0.39 29.55
N TYR A 154 5.20 -0.83 29.83
CA TYR A 154 5.53 -1.29 31.19
C TYR A 154 6.92 -0.83 31.69
N GLY A 155 7.63 0.03 30.96
CA GLY A 155 8.97 0.51 31.33
C GLY A 155 10.09 -0.53 31.15
N GLN A 156 9.77 -1.69 30.56
CA GLN A 156 10.74 -2.70 30.14
C GLN A 156 11.16 -2.43 28.70
N GLY A 157 12.33 -1.81 28.54
CA GLY A 157 13.01 -1.58 27.28
C GLY A 157 14.51 -1.64 27.49
N ILE A 158 15.30 -1.51 26.41
CA ILE A 158 16.78 -1.48 26.49
C ILE A 158 17.25 -0.34 27.42
N MET A 159 16.47 0.75 27.49
CA MET A 159 16.62 1.81 28.49
C MET A 159 15.31 1.93 29.30
N PRO A 160 15.32 1.70 30.63
CA PRO A 160 14.14 1.88 31.46
C PRO A 160 13.79 3.36 31.54
N MET A 161 12.85 3.79 30.70
CA MET A 161 12.31 5.16 30.69
C MET A 161 10.95 5.16 31.37
N LYS A 162 10.66 6.19 32.17
CA LYS A 162 9.31 6.35 32.73
C LYS A 162 8.30 6.50 31.57
N PRO A 163 7.21 5.73 31.55
CA PRO A 163 6.15 5.92 30.57
C PRO A 163 5.67 7.37 30.65
N CYS A 164 5.62 8.05 29.50
CA CYS A 164 5.30 9.48 29.37
C CYS A 164 6.21 10.49 30.07
N GLY A 165 7.45 10.11 30.37
CA GLY A 165 8.49 11.08 30.69
C GLY A 165 8.88 11.93 29.46
N VAL A 166 9.62 13.01 29.72
CA VAL A 166 10.17 13.90 28.68
C VAL A 166 10.91 13.09 27.60
N GLY A 167 11.70 12.08 27.98
CA GLY A 167 12.44 11.22 27.05
C GLY A 167 11.57 10.45 26.05
N TYR A 168 10.37 10.00 26.46
CA TYR A 168 9.43 9.30 25.58
C TYR A 168 8.93 10.23 24.46
N TRP A 169 8.50 11.44 24.85
CA TRP A 169 8.03 12.45 23.90
C TRP A 169 9.16 12.98 23.03
N THR A 170 10.37 13.15 23.57
CA THR A 170 11.56 13.55 22.79
C THR A 170 11.88 12.52 21.72
N LEU A 171 11.88 11.22 22.03
CA LEU A 171 12.11 10.15 21.06
C LEU A 171 10.99 10.06 20.02
N SER A 172 9.74 10.28 20.41
CA SER A 172 8.61 10.33 19.48
C SER A 172 8.71 11.52 18.53
N LEU A 173 9.10 12.71 19.04
CA LEU A 173 9.30 13.91 18.22
C LEU A 173 10.51 13.78 17.31
N PHE A 174 11.56 13.05 17.72
CA PHE A 174 12.77 12.82 16.91
C PHE A 174 12.49 12.09 15.58
N GLN A 175 11.37 11.38 15.47
CA GLN A 175 10.93 10.75 14.23
C GLN A 175 10.60 11.77 13.13
N VAL A 176 10.14 12.97 13.50
CA VAL A 176 9.79 14.03 12.53
C VAL A 176 11.04 14.59 11.84
N PRO A 177 12.08 15.06 12.55
CA PRO A 177 13.36 15.44 11.93
C PRO A 177 13.97 14.31 11.10
N LEU A 178 13.89 13.05 11.58
CA LEU A 178 14.41 11.90 10.84
C LEU A 178 13.68 11.70 9.51
N ALA A 179 12.33 11.75 9.51
CA ALA A 179 11.53 11.64 8.30
C ALA A 179 11.83 12.77 7.31
N ILE A 180 11.94 14.01 7.80
CA ILE A 180 12.27 15.18 6.98
C ILE A 180 13.70 15.05 6.43
N GLY A 181 14.65 14.58 7.25
CA GLY A 181 16.05 14.38 6.87
C GLY A 181 16.19 13.34 5.75
N PHE A 182 15.56 12.17 5.89
CA PHE A 182 15.55 11.16 4.82
C PHE A 182 14.84 11.66 3.57
N THR A 183 13.65 12.26 3.70
CA THR A 183 12.89 12.77 2.55
C THR A 183 13.71 13.84 1.82
N SER A 184 14.29 14.79 2.54
CA SER A 184 15.16 15.83 1.96
C SER A 184 16.39 15.21 1.31
N TRP A 185 17.10 14.30 1.98
CA TRP A 185 18.25 13.58 1.43
C TRP A 185 17.93 12.87 0.12
N ILE A 186 16.76 12.22 0.03
CA ILE A 186 16.28 11.52 -1.16
C ILE A 186 15.94 12.51 -2.28
N LEU A 187 15.28 13.63 -1.95
CA LEU A 187 14.99 14.72 -2.92
C LEU A 187 16.27 15.40 -3.43
N PHE A 188 17.30 15.55 -2.59
CA PHE A 188 18.59 16.13 -2.97
C PHE A 188 19.47 15.15 -3.74
N SER A 189 19.40 13.84 -3.42
CA SER A 189 20.22 12.80 -4.05
C SER A 189 19.71 12.35 -5.42
N LYS A 190 18.50 12.74 -5.85
CA LYS A 190 17.92 12.35 -7.14
C LYS A 190 17.41 13.53 -7.99
N GLN A 191 18.01 13.62 -9.19
CA GLN A 191 17.53 14.34 -10.38
C GLN A 191 16.12 13.85 -10.83
N PRO A 192 15.37 14.61 -11.64
CA PRO A 192 13.90 14.69 -11.62
C PRO A 192 13.21 13.34 -11.79
N ILE A 193 12.18 13.13 -10.97
CA ILE A 193 11.29 11.96 -10.99
C ILE A 193 10.78 11.74 -12.42
N ALA A 194 11.23 10.66 -13.08
CA ALA A 194 10.92 10.31 -14.46
C ALA A 194 9.42 10.02 -14.72
N CYS A 195 8.61 9.96 -13.66
CA CYS A 195 7.18 9.68 -13.73
C CYS A 195 6.32 10.94 -13.99
N LEU A 196 6.93 12.13 -14.07
CA LEU A 196 6.22 13.32 -14.51
C LEU A 196 6.15 13.29 -16.05
N GLY A 197 5.07 12.71 -16.57
CA GLY A 197 4.75 12.83 -17.99
C GLY A 197 4.82 14.32 -18.44
N PRO A 198 5.10 14.58 -19.72
CA PRO A 198 5.50 15.90 -20.24
C PRO A 198 4.46 17.03 -20.08
N ASN A 199 3.31 16.79 -19.44
CA ASN A 199 2.20 17.73 -19.38
C ASN A 199 1.57 17.95 -17.98
N LYS A 200 2.29 17.67 -16.89
CA LYS A 200 1.86 18.03 -15.51
C LYS A 200 2.96 18.79 -14.75
N GLN A 201 3.39 19.89 -15.33
CA GLN A 201 4.35 20.82 -14.75
C GLN A 201 3.61 21.73 -13.74
N GLY A 202 3.40 21.25 -12.52
CA GLY A 202 2.71 22.03 -11.49
C GLY A 202 2.28 21.27 -10.23
N VAL A 203 2.58 19.98 -10.11
CA VAL A 203 2.27 19.25 -8.87
C VAL A 203 3.41 19.45 -7.88
N ASN A 204 3.11 20.06 -6.73
CA ASN A 204 4.07 20.28 -5.66
C ASN A 204 4.81 18.97 -5.33
N LYS A 205 6.15 18.99 -5.32
CA LYS A 205 7.00 17.83 -5.01
C LYS A 205 6.65 17.16 -3.66
N LEU A 206 6.00 17.91 -2.77
CA LEU A 206 5.54 17.47 -1.45
C LEU A 206 4.22 16.68 -1.46
N ILE A 207 3.51 16.60 -2.58
CA ILE A 207 2.21 15.91 -2.61
C ILE A 207 2.35 14.42 -2.30
N PHE A 208 3.40 13.75 -2.80
CA PHE A 208 3.62 12.32 -2.56
C PHE A 208 3.96 12.03 -1.10
N PRO A 209 4.95 12.72 -0.48
CA PRO A 209 5.18 12.64 0.97
C PRO A 209 3.92 12.90 1.81
N LEU A 210 3.12 13.92 1.47
CA LEU A 210 1.92 14.27 2.23
C LEU A 210 0.85 13.18 2.13
N MET A 211 0.62 12.66 0.92
CA MET A 211 -0.31 11.56 0.69
C MET A 211 0.14 10.28 1.40
N ALA A 212 1.44 10.00 1.39
CA ALA A 212 2.03 8.87 2.11
C ALA A 212 1.90 9.03 3.63
N LEU A 213 2.08 10.24 4.16
CA LEU A 213 1.86 10.55 5.57
C LEU A 213 0.41 10.30 5.98
N MET A 214 -0.56 10.80 5.22
CA MET A 214 -1.98 10.58 5.49
C MET A 214 -2.37 9.10 5.39
N ALA A 215 -1.86 8.42 4.36
CA ALA A 215 -2.10 7.00 4.17
C ALA A 215 -1.47 6.15 5.29
N GLY A 216 -0.28 6.54 5.76
CA GLY A 216 0.39 5.94 6.91
C GLY A 216 -0.39 6.17 8.20
N ALA A 217 -0.87 7.39 8.45
CA ALA A 217 -1.65 7.73 9.64
C ALA A 217 -2.94 6.92 9.70
N LEU A 218 -3.78 6.98 8.67
CA LEU A 218 -5.00 6.18 8.60
C LEU A 218 -4.69 4.67 8.61
N GLY A 219 -3.63 4.25 7.91
CA GLY A 219 -3.16 2.88 7.90
C GLY A 219 -2.71 2.36 9.27
N GLY A 220 -2.13 3.21 10.10
CA GLY A 220 -1.73 2.94 11.48
C GLY A 220 -2.93 2.91 12.42
N VAL A 221 -3.86 3.87 12.28
CA VAL A 221 -5.11 3.91 13.08
C VAL A 221 -5.93 2.64 12.87
N PHE A 222 -6.07 2.18 11.62
CA PHE A 222 -6.89 1.02 11.30
C PHE A 222 -6.12 -0.31 11.30
N GLY A 223 -4.79 -0.27 11.37
CA GLY A 223 -3.95 -1.48 11.29
C GLY A 223 -3.92 -2.16 9.90
N ILE A 224 -4.38 -1.48 8.84
CA ILE A 224 -4.46 -2.03 7.46
C ILE A 224 -3.17 -1.87 6.64
N GLY A 225 -2.16 -1.13 7.15
CA GLY A 225 -0.83 -1.02 6.53
C GLY A 225 -0.72 -0.06 5.33
N GLY A 226 -1.55 0.99 5.26
CA GLY A 226 -1.40 2.17 4.38
C GLY A 226 -1.56 1.97 2.86
N GLY A 227 -1.29 0.79 2.31
CA GLY A 227 -1.28 0.58 0.85
C GLY A 227 -2.64 0.58 0.17
N MET A 228 -3.71 0.25 0.90
CA MET A 228 -5.09 0.41 0.37
C MET A 228 -5.41 1.87 0.07
N LEU A 229 -4.79 2.80 0.79
CA LEU A 229 -4.91 4.24 0.57
C LEU A 229 -3.95 4.74 -0.50
N ILE A 230 -2.71 4.27 -0.51
CA ILE A 230 -1.70 4.72 -1.48
C ILE A 230 -2.06 4.27 -2.91
N SER A 231 -2.66 3.09 -3.08
CA SER A 231 -3.04 2.56 -4.40
C SER A 231 -3.90 3.53 -5.24
N PRO A 232 -5.09 3.96 -4.79
CA PRO A 232 -5.91 4.89 -5.56
C PRO A 232 -5.24 6.26 -5.75
N LEU A 233 -4.37 6.68 -4.84
CA LEU A 233 -3.64 7.95 -4.97
C LEU A 233 -2.56 7.88 -6.07
N LEU A 234 -1.84 6.77 -6.19
CA LEU A 234 -0.87 6.56 -7.27
C LEU A 234 -1.54 6.46 -8.64
N LEU A 235 -2.72 5.83 -8.72
CA LEU A 235 -3.51 5.77 -9.95
C LEU A 235 -3.97 7.16 -10.41
N GLN A 236 -4.34 8.06 -9.48
CA GLN A 236 -4.72 9.44 -9.80
C GLN A 236 -3.55 10.25 -10.40
N VAL A 237 -2.33 9.92 -10.01
CA VAL A 237 -1.12 10.54 -10.57
C VAL A 237 -0.76 9.95 -11.95
N GLY A 238 -1.41 8.86 -12.37
CA GLY A 238 -1.27 8.25 -13.69
C GLY A 238 -0.31 7.08 -13.74
N VAL A 239 0.08 6.52 -12.58
CA VAL A 239 0.88 5.29 -12.52
C VAL A 239 0.04 4.11 -13.01
N THR A 240 0.64 3.18 -13.76
CA THR A 240 -0.07 2.02 -14.28
C THR A 240 -0.51 1.09 -13.14
N PRO A 241 -1.69 0.46 -13.21
CA PRO A 241 -2.24 -0.34 -12.11
C PRO A 241 -1.37 -1.53 -11.72
N GLU A 242 -0.66 -2.11 -12.68
CA GLU A 242 0.28 -3.21 -12.44
C GLU A 242 1.48 -2.76 -11.60
N VAL A 243 2.04 -1.58 -11.90
CA VAL A 243 3.17 -0.99 -11.17
C VAL A 243 2.73 -0.51 -9.79
N THR A 244 1.56 0.13 -9.72
CA THR A 244 0.96 0.56 -8.45
C THR A 244 0.73 -0.63 -7.52
N ALA A 245 0.17 -1.74 -8.00
CA ALA A 245 -0.08 -2.92 -7.18
C ALA A 245 1.23 -3.51 -6.60
N ALA A 246 2.27 -3.66 -7.43
CA ALA A 246 3.56 -4.17 -6.98
C ALA A 246 4.24 -3.22 -5.99
N THR A 247 4.24 -1.92 -6.28
CA THR A 247 4.87 -0.90 -5.42
C THR A 247 4.15 -0.79 -4.08
N CYS A 248 2.81 -0.77 -4.08
CA CYS A 248 2.02 -0.78 -2.86
C CYS A 248 2.28 -2.03 -2.01
N SER A 249 2.44 -3.22 -2.62
CA SER A 249 2.74 -4.42 -1.84
C SER A 249 4.04 -4.32 -1.03
N LEU A 250 5.08 -3.69 -1.61
CA LEU A 250 6.36 -3.45 -0.94
C LEU A 250 6.20 -2.41 0.18
N MET A 251 5.51 -1.31 -0.10
CA MET A 251 5.23 -0.28 0.92
C MET A 251 4.41 -0.84 2.10
N VAL A 252 3.37 -1.64 1.82
CA VAL A 252 2.56 -2.30 2.85
C VAL A 252 3.41 -3.23 3.68
N PHE A 253 4.37 -3.95 3.08
CA PHE A 253 5.27 -4.81 3.83
C PHE A 253 6.01 -4.03 4.92
N PHE A 254 6.71 -2.94 4.57
CA PHE A 254 7.43 -2.13 5.55
C PHE A 254 6.52 -1.42 6.56
N SER A 255 5.38 -0.88 6.11
CA SER A 255 4.40 -0.24 6.99
C SER A 255 3.78 -1.22 7.99
N SER A 256 3.35 -2.41 7.52
CA SER A 256 2.66 -3.40 8.35
C SER A 256 3.59 -4.16 9.30
N THR A 257 4.85 -4.43 8.92
CA THR A 257 5.86 -4.95 9.87
C THR A 257 6.10 -3.93 10.98
N MET A 258 6.12 -2.65 10.63
CA MET A 258 6.31 -1.56 11.58
C MET A 258 5.15 -1.45 12.56
N SER A 259 3.90 -1.40 12.08
CA SER A 259 2.72 -1.36 12.95
C SER A 259 2.64 -2.58 13.85
N ALA A 260 2.88 -3.79 13.30
CA ALA A 260 2.87 -5.02 14.09
C ALA A 260 3.87 -4.95 15.25
N PHE A 261 5.08 -4.44 14.99
CA PHE A 261 6.08 -4.25 16.03
C PHE A 261 5.65 -3.22 17.08
N GLN A 262 5.05 -2.11 16.66
CA GLN A 262 4.54 -1.08 17.59
C GLN A 262 3.43 -1.62 18.50
N TYR A 263 2.46 -2.37 17.95
CA TYR A 263 1.41 -2.98 18.75
C TYR A 263 1.96 -4.06 19.71
N LEU A 264 2.94 -4.87 19.26
CA LEU A 264 3.62 -5.81 20.15
C LEU A 264 4.33 -5.10 21.31
N LEU A 265 4.99 -3.97 21.04
CA LEU A 265 5.61 -3.13 22.07
C LEU A 265 4.60 -2.46 23.00
N PHE A 266 3.34 -2.26 22.59
CA PHE A 266 2.30 -1.78 23.48
C PHE A 266 1.71 -2.88 24.39
N GLY A 267 2.22 -4.12 24.30
CA GLY A 267 1.84 -5.20 25.20
C GLY A 267 0.58 -5.96 24.78
N MET A 268 0.42 -6.25 23.48
CA MET A 268 -0.65 -7.13 23.00
C MET A 268 -0.65 -8.48 23.75
N GLU A 269 -1.72 -8.75 24.53
CA GLU A 269 -1.82 -9.95 25.38
C GLU A 269 -1.95 -11.27 24.61
N GLN A 270 -2.46 -11.26 23.36
CA GLN A 270 -2.71 -12.46 22.54
C GLN A 270 -1.79 -12.56 21.32
N THR A 271 -0.49 -12.61 21.56
CA THR A 271 0.52 -12.77 20.48
C THR A 271 0.38 -14.09 19.70
N GLY A 272 -0.04 -15.18 20.36
CA GLY A 272 -0.23 -16.49 19.73
C GLY A 272 -1.33 -16.49 18.66
N ALA A 273 -2.50 -15.92 18.96
CA ALA A 273 -3.59 -15.79 18.01
C ALA A 273 -3.20 -14.90 16.81
N ALA A 274 -2.46 -13.82 17.07
CA ALA A 274 -1.97 -12.92 16.03
C ALA A 274 -1.04 -13.62 15.02
N LEU A 275 -0.16 -14.53 15.50
CA LEU A 275 0.71 -15.34 14.64
C LEU A 275 -0.08 -16.34 13.79
N VAL A 276 -1.04 -17.03 14.38
CA VAL A 276 -1.91 -17.98 13.66
C VAL A 276 -2.67 -17.26 12.55
N PHE A 277 -3.31 -16.13 12.85
CA PHE A 277 -4.00 -15.35 11.82
C PHE A 277 -3.04 -14.78 10.77
N SER A 278 -1.80 -14.44 11.14
CA SER A 278 -0.77 -14.02 10.17
C SER A 278 -0.46 -15.15 9.18
N PHE A 279 -0.31 -16.39 9.66
CA PHE A 279 -0.05 -17.55 8.81
C PHE A 279 -1.23 -17.87 7.90
N ILE A 280 -2.47 -17.85 8.43
CA ILE A 280 -3.68 -18.05 7.63
C ILE A 280 -3.77 -16.99 6.53
N CYS A 281 -3.53 -15.71 6.85
CA CYS A 281 -3.51 -14.63 5.85
C CYS A 281 -2.39 -14.80 4.81
N PHE A 282 -1.22 -15.32 5.20
CA PHE A 282 -0.14 -15.61 4.26
C PHE A 282 -0.59 -16.63 3.21
N VAL A 283 -1.16 -17.77 3.65
CA VAL A 283 -1.65 -18.82 2.74
C VAL A 283 -2.80 -18.30 1.86
N ALA A 284 -3.77 -17.61 2.46
CA ALA A 284 -4.90 -17.03 1.74
C ALA A 284 -4.44 -15.99 0.69
N SER A 285 -3.42 -15.18 1.00
CA SER A 285 -2.85 -14.20 0.07
C SER A 285 -2.18 -14.87 -1.13
N VAL A 286 -1.39 -15.93 -0.91
CA VAL A 286 -0.80 -16.72 -2.00
C VAL A 286 -1.89 -17.32 -2.90
N LEU A 287 -2.92 -17.94 -2.31
CA LEU A 287 -4.03 -18.50 -3.06
C LEU A 287 -4.79 -17.42 -3.84
N GLY A 288 -5.10 -16.29 -3.21
CA GLY A 288 -5.78 -15.16 -3.84
C GLY A 288 -5.00 -14.60 -5.03
N LEU A 289 -3.69 -14.41 -4.88
CA LEU A 289 -2.82 -13.98 -5.98
C LEU A 289 -2.84 -14.97 -7.15
N VAL A 290 -2.73 -16.27 -6.89
CA VAL A 290 -2.75 -17.30 -7.95
C VAL A 290 -4.09 -17.29 -8.69
N VAL A 291 -5.22 -17.21 -7.96
CA VAL A 291 -6.57 -17.17 -8.54
C VAL A 291 -6.76 -15.91 -9.37
N VAL A 292 -6.42 -14.74 -8.85
CA VAL A 292 -6.55 -13.46 -9.56
C VAL A 292 -5.67 -13.44 -10.81
N GLN A 293 -4.44 -13.93 -10.74
CA GLN A 293 -3.53 -14.00 -11.88
C GLN A 293 -4.01 -14.97 -12.96
N LYS A 294 -4.62 -16.09 -12.56
CA LYS A 294 -5.27 -17.01 -13.50
C LYS A 294 -6.48 -16.35 -14.16
N ALA A 295 -7.33 -15.67 -13.38
CA ALA A 295 -8.48 -14.94 -13.90
C ALA A 295 -8.07 -13.84 -14.90
N ILE A 296 -6.99 -13.09 -14.63
CA ILE A 296 -6.49 -12.07 -15.56
C ILE A 296 -6.10 -12.69 -16.91
N LYS A 297 -5.43 -13.86 -16.91
CA LYS A 297 -5.04 -14.55 -18.15
C LYS A 297 -6.23 -15.07 -18.95
N GLU A 298 -7.30 -15.44 -18.26
CA GLU A 298 -8.48 -16.05 -18.87
C GLU A 298 -9.46 -14.99 -19.40
N PHE A 299 -9.70 -13.91 -18.63
CA PHE A 299 -10.64 -12.85 -19.01
C PHE A 299 -10.00 -11.69 -19.79
N GLY A 300 -8.67 -11.55 -19.75
CA GLY A 300 -7.94 -10.53 -20.51
C GLY A 300 -8.28 -9.08 -20.14
N ARG A 301 -8.91 -8.85 -18.97
CA ARG A 301 -9.38 -7.52 -18.55
C ARG A 301 -8.87 -7.12 -17.17
N ALA A 302 -8.18 -5.98 -17.09
CA ALA A 302 -7.61 -5.46 -15.85
C ALA A 302 -8.68 -4.84 -14.91
N SER A 303 -9.81 -4.39 -15.47
CA SER A 303 -10.92 -3.83 -14.70
C SER A 303 -11.53 -4.81 -13.68
N LEU A 304 -11.43 -6.12 -13.92
CA LEU A 304 -11.90 -7.16 -12.99
C LEU A 304 -11.18 -7.12 -11.64
N ILE A 305 -9.90 -6.72 -11.61
CA ILE A 305 -9.13 -6.58 -10.37
C ILE A 305 -9.76 -5.49 -9.48
N VAL A 306 -10.10 -4.35 -10.10
CA VAL A 306 -10.67 -3.20 -9.38
C VAL A 306 -12.06 -3.53 -8.84
N PHE A 307 -12.90 -4.23 -9.61
CA PHE A 307 -14.21 -4.70 -9.15
C PHE A 307 -14.09 -5.73 -8.01
N SER A 308 -13.15 -6.69 -8.10
CA SER A 308 -12.91 -7.65 -7.03
C SER A 308 -12.51 -6.96 -5.72
N ILE A 309 -11.61 -5.98 -5.79
CA ILE A 309 -11.21 -5.18 -4.61
C ILE A 309 -12.42 -4.39 -4.07
N GLY A 310 -13.22 -3.79 -4.95
CA GLY A 310 -14.45 -3.08 -4.59
C GLY A 310 -15.46 -3.96 -3.84
N ILE A 311 -15.71 -5.19 -4.32
CA ILE A 311 -16.62 -6.15 -3.66
C ILE A 311 -16.10 -6.54 -2.27
N VAL A 312 -14.81 -6.86 -2.15
CA VAL A 312 -14.19 -7.22 -0.86
C VAL A 312 -14.28 -6.06 0.13
N MET A 313 -14.03 -4.82 -0.32
CA MET A 313 -14.16 -3.64 0.54
C MET A 313 -15.61 -3.37 0.95
N ALA A 314 -16.58 -3.55 0.04
CA ALA A 314 -17.99 -3.40 0.35
C ALA A 314 -18.46 -4.43 1.39
N LEU A 315 -18.10 -5.71 1.21
CA LEU A 315 -18.41 -6.76 2.18
C LEU A 315 -17.76 -6.47 3.54
N SER A 316 -16.49 -6.05 3.53
CA SER A 316 -15.76 -5.69 4.74
C SER A 316 -16.42 -4.51 5.46
N ALA A 317 -16.91 -3.51 4.72
CA ALA A 317 -17.62 -2.37 5.27
C ALA A 317 -18.90 -2.81 6.00
N VAL A 318 -19.70 -3.68 5.39
CA VAL A 318 -20.93 -4.20 6.01
C VAL A 318 -20.61 -4.98 7.28
N LEU A 319 -19.70 -5.96 7.19
CA LEU A 319 -19.35 -6.82 8.33
C LEU A 319 -18.74 -6.02 9.48
N MET A 320 -17.70 -5.23 9.22
CA MET A 320 -17.01 -4.46 10.27
C MET A 320 -17.91 -3.40 10.90
N THR A 321 -18.77 -2.75 10.12
CA THR A 321 -19.73 -1.78 10.68
C THR A 321 -20.77 -2.49 11.53
N SER A 322 -21.28 -3.65 11.10
CA SER A 322 -22.26 -4.39 11.89
C SER A 322 -21.69 -4.87 13.24
N PHE A 323 -20.52 -5.51 13.24
CA PHE A 323 -19.87 -5.95 14.48
C PHE A 323 -19.45 -4.77 15.34
N GLY A 324 -18.86 -3.72 14.75
CA GLY A 324 -18.47 -2.52 15.50
C GLY A 324 -19.66 -1.82 16.16
N VAL A 325 -20.83 -1.76 15.51
CA VAL A 325 -22.05 -1.20 16.13
C VAL A 325 -22.54 -2.08 17.27
N LEU A 326 -22.50 -3.41 17.14
CA LEU A 326 -22.90 -4.33 18.22
C LEU A 326 -21.97 -4.22 19.44
N ASP A 327 -20.66 -4.15 19.22
CA ASP A 327 -19.68 -4.01 20.30
C ASP A 327 -19.86 -2.68 21.04
N VAL A 328 -19.98 -1.56 20.30
CA VAL A 328 -20.23 -0.24 20.88
C VAL A 328 -21.57 -0.19 21.63
N TRP A 329 -22.60 -0.85 21.10
CA TRP A 329 -23.89 -0.93 21.77
C TRP A 329 -23.82 -1.72 23.08
N GLN A 330 -23.07 -2.82 23.07
CA GLN A 330 -22.85 -3.64 24.26
C GLN A 330 -22.07 -2.86 25.32
N ASP A 331 -21.01 -2.14 24.93
CA ASP A 331 -20.22 -1.29 25.84
C ASP A 331 -21.04 -0.14 26.43
N TYR A 332 -21.98 0.40 25.65
CA TYR A 332 -22.89 1.45 26.11
C TYR A 332 -23.84 0.91 27.20
N ILE A 333 -24.38 -0.29 27.00
CA ILE A 333 -25.27 -0.95 27.96
C ILE A 333 -24.52 -1.39 29.23
N SER A 334 -23.28 -1.88 29.09
CA SER A 334 -22.48 -2.31 30.24
C SER A 334 -21.95 -1.15 31.09
N GLY A 335 -22.11 0.10 30.65
CA GLY A 335 -21.59 1.27 31.34
C GLY A 335 -20.07 1.36 31.32
N SER A 336 -19.43 0.75 30.31
CA SER A 336 -17.97 0.78 30.13
C SER A 336 -17.47 2.20 29.86
N TYR A 337 -16.21 2.49 30.20
CA TYR A 337 -15.61 3.80 29.91
C TYR A 337 -15.43 4.00 28.40
N MET A 338 -16.23 4.88 27.80
CA MET A 338 -16.22 5.20 26.36
C MET A 338 -15.43 6.47 26.00
N GLY A 339 -14.70 7.04 26.96
CA GLY A 339 -13.89 8.24 26.78
C GLY A 339 -12.53 7.96 26.13
N PHE A 340 -11.77 9.02 25.89
CA PHE A 340 -10.40 8.89 25.40
C PHE A 340 -9.53 8.21 26.44
N LYS A 341 -8.79 7.18 26.02
CA LYS A 341 -7.79 6.52 26.87
C LYS A 341 -6.59 7.44 26.93
N MET A 342 -6.00 7.62 28.12
CA MET A 342 -4.78 8.41 28.20
C MET A 342 -3.67 7.63 27.46
N PRO A 343 -2.76 8.31 26.73
CA PRO A 343 -1.60 7.65 26.11
C PRO A 343 -0.67 6.99 27.15
N CYS A 344 -0.92 7.32 28.42
CA CYS A 344 -0.32 6.94 29.70
C CYS A 344 -1.25 7.49 30.80
#